data_AF-K7X1W9-F1
#
_entry.id   AF-K7X1W9-F1
#
_cell.length_a   1.000
_cell.length_b   1.000
_cell.length_c   1.000
_cell.angle_alpha   90.00
_cell.angle_beta   90.00
_cell.angle_gamma   90.00
#
_symmetry.space_group_name_H-M   'P 1'
#
loop_
_entity.id
_entity.type
_entity.pdbx_description
1 polymer ?
#
loop_
_entity_poly.entity_id
_entity_poly.type
_entity_poly.pdbx_seq_one_letter_code
_entity_poly.pdbx_strand_id
1 'polypeptide(L)'
;MCNNMNNKMNTSNIKSFSVSGLFGTDDIHIPFDENIKILVGENGIGKTQVLNLFYYTLTRNFFKLGEFKFDRLVLSFNDRKSIEITKFYVDELVKEIYDNPIIMDEVNHQITHPSRYQDLFFKTEILKNKFIQSRIDLVYTSDDYKTIYEPRKRGTFVIQIGRKRVDIFNPFFSQCEKEIESGIGNTEIMYFPTYRRVEEDLHNLGYNDDEILNQENTLIQFGMDDVQKRFTQIESKIDKLLKEGFSKITSEILSQLIKGFSHTDNNFLSKINENDIEIILARVGKELSENDKNEIRNSVKNQSFENPSLTYILKKLVEIYDKQKELDDSVKKFKDVCNKYLINKRVFYDESAIKIFIKSKKTDAEIDLSKLSSGEKQIISTFSKIYLSESNKRFIILFDEPELSLSMIWQRQLLPDIINSGKCELLLAVTHSPFIFDNELDKYAIGFDQYIQPSEMIIA
;
A
#
# COMPACT_ATOMS: atom_id res chain seq x y z
N MET A 1 0.06 19.87 -22.14
CA MET A 1 1.40 19.49 -22.61
C MET A 1 1.48 17.99 -22.57
N CYS A 2 1.67 17.35 -23.73
CA CYS A 2 1.78 15.90 -23.86
C CYS A 2 3.00 15.41 -23.07
N ASN A 3 2.77 14.61 -22.03
CA ASN A 3 3.86 13.95 -21.33
C ASN A 3 4.40 12.82 -22.20
N ASN A 4 5.69 12.89 -22.51
CA ASN A 4 6.46 11.83 -23.16
C ASN A 4 6.36 10.54 -22.33
N MET A 5 5.56 9.58 -22.81
CA MET A 5 5.76 8.17 -22.49
C MET A 5 6.99 7.68 -23.25
N ASN A 6 8.17 8.06 -22.79
CA ASN A 6 9.39 7.39 -23.19
C ASN A 6 9.33 5.96 -22.66
N ASN A 7 9.49 4.98 -23.57
CA ASN A 7 9.77 3.57 -23.31
C ASN A 7 10.56 3.39 -22.01
N LYS A 8 9.88 2.99 -20.93
CA LYS A 8 10.57 2.54 -19.73
C LYS A 8 10.87 1.06 -19.94
N MET A 9 12.15 0.77 -20.21
CA MET A 9 12.70 -0.58 -20.07
C MET A 9 12.22 -1.19 -18.75
N ASN A 10 11.92 -2.49 -18.75
CA ASN A 10 11.37 -3.22 -17.61
C ASN A 10 12.11 -2.85 -16.31
N THR A 11 11.43 -2.14 -15.42
CA THR A 11 11.96 -1.73 -14.12
C THR A 11 11.89 -2.87 -13.10
N SER A 12 11.10 -3.91 -13.37
CA SER A 12 11.01 -5.09 -12.53
C SER A 12 12.14 -6.04 -12.86
N ASN A 13 12.69 -6.64 -11.82
CA ASN A 13 13.66 -7.70 -11.98
C ASN A 13 13.02 -9.08 -12.25
N ILE A 14 11.69 -9.18 -12.18
CA ILE A 14 10.96 -10.42 -12.48
C ILE A 14 10.93 -10.62 -13.99
N LYS A 15 11.40 -11.78 -14.44
CA LYS A 15 11.50 -12.16 -15.86
C LYS A 15 10.27 -12.95 -16.34
N SER A 16 9.87 -13.95 -15.57
CA SER A 16 8.72 -14.80 -15.92
C SER A 16 8.21 -15.57 -14.71
N PHE A 17 6.94 -15.95 -14.76
CA PHE A 17 6.33 -16.88 -13.82
C PHE A 17 5.65 -18.03 -14.56
N SER A 18 5.93 -19.27 -14.15
CA SER A 18 5.37 -20.46 -14.77
C SER A 18 4.69 -21.36 -13.73
N VAL A 19 3.60 -21.98 -14.14
CA VAL A 19 2.82 -22.94 -13.34
C VAL A 19 2.64 -24.20 -14.18
N SER A 20 3.19 -25.32 -13.75
CA SER A 20 2.92 -26.62 -14.38
C SER A 20 1.77 -27.33 -13.65
N GLY A 21 0.91 -28.00 -14.40
CA GLY A 21 -0.20 -28.80 -13.89
C GLY A 21 -1.24 -27.99 -13.13
N LEU A 22 -1.51 -26.74 -13.51
CA LEU A 22 -2.61 -25.97 -12.92
C LEU A 22 -3.91 -26.77 -13.06
N PHE A 23 -4.61 -26.96 -11.92
CA PHE A 23 -5.79 -27.83 -11.79
C PHE A 23 -5.53 -29.32 -12.16
N GLY A 24 -4.29 -29.70 -12.37
CA GLY A 24 -3.85 -31.01 -12.88
C GLY A 24 -3.93 -31.14 -14.39
N THR A 25 -4.21 -30.06 -15.13
CA THR A 25 -4.51 -30.13 -16.57
C THR A 25 -3.63 -29.28 -17.45
N ASP A 26 -3.22 -28.10 -16.98
CA ASP A 26 -2.66 -27.09 -17.87
C ASP A 26 -1.33 -26.54 -17.36
N ASP A 27 -0.38 -26.38 -18.27
CA ASP A 27 0.88 -25.69 -18.05
C ASP A 27 0.77 -24.24 -18.53
N ILE A 28 1.28 -23.31 -17.74
CA ILE A 28 1.18 -21.87 -17.97
C ILE A 28 2.56 -21.24 -17.88
N HIS A 29 2.90 -20.40 -18.84
CA HIS A 29 4.13 -19.60 -18.84
C HIS A 29 3.84 -18.14 -19.16
N ILE A 30 4.04 -17.25 -18.19
CA ILE A 30 3.82 -15.81 -18.34
C ILE A 30 5.17 -15.09 -18.35
N PRO A 31 5.61 -14.57 -19.51
CA PRO A 31 6.77 -13.68 -19.60
C PRO A 31 6.41 -12.24 -19.20
N PHE A 32 7.31 -11.61 -18.47
CA PHE A 32 7.25 -10.19 -18.08
C PHE A 32 8.30 -9.41 -18.86
N ASP A 33 8.14 -9.32 -20.18
CA ASP A 33 9.05 -8.58 -21.06
C ASP A 33 9.03 -7.06 -20.77
N GLU A 34 7.89 -6.58 -20.27
CA GLU A 34 7.58 -5.20 -19.93
C GLU A 34 7.07 -5.13 -18.48
N ASN A 35 7.09 -3.95 -17.89
CA ASN A 35 6.63 -3.75 -16.51
C ASN A 35 5.09 -3.74 -16.37
N ILE A 36 4.36 -4.02 -17.45
CA ILE A 36 2.89 -4.05 -17.50
C ILE A 36 2.45 -5.31 -18.24
N LYS A 37 1.52 -6.06 -17.63
CA LYS A 37 0.86 -7.20 -18.25
C LYS A 37 -0.62 -7.19 -17.88
N ILE A 38 -1.48 -7.26 -18.89
CA ILE A 38 -2.93 -7.35 -18.71
C ILE A 38 -3.39 -8.67 -19.34
N LEU A 39 -3.93 -9.56 -18.52
CA LEU A 39 -4.39 -10.89 -18.92
C LEU A 39 -5.92 -10.88 -19.05
N VAL A 40 -6.39 -11.07 -20.28
CA VAL A 40 -7.80 -11.02 -20.65
C VAL A 40 -8.30 -12.42 -20.94
N GLY A 41 -9.45 -12.81 -20.43
CA GLY A 41 -10.02 -14.11 -20.80
C GLY A 41 -11.38 -14.34 -20.19
N GLU A 42 -12.02 -15.45 -20.54
CA GLU A 42 -13.32 -15.83 -20.00
C GLU A 42 -13.25 -16.26 -18.51
N ASN A 43 -14.40 -16.31 -17.86
CA ASN A 43 -14.48 -16.76 -16.48
C ASN A 43 -14.25 -18.27 -16.38
N GLY A 44 -13.53 -18.70 -15.34
CA GLY A 44 -13.24 -20.11 -15.10
C GLY A 44 -11.92 -20.62 -15.72
N ILE A 45 -11.27 -19.85 -16.59
CA ILE A 45 -10.01 -20.26 -17.25
C ILE A 45 -8.77 -20.28 -16.32
N GLY A 46 -8.91 -19.89 -15.04
CA GLY A 46 -7.83 -20.00 -14.05
C GLY A 46 -7.01 -18.72 -13.78
N LYS A 47 -7.36 -17.58 -14.38
CA LYS A 47 -6.62 -16.30 -14.22
C LYS A 47 -6.38 -15.91 -12.75
N THR A 48 -7.44 -15.91 -11.93
CA THR A 48 -7.36 -15.62 -10.48
C THR A 48 -6.45 -16.61 -9.75
N GLN A 49 -6.43 -17.89 -10.13
CA GLN A 49 -5.56 -18.88 -9.48
C GLN A 49 -4.10 -18.64 -9.79
N VAL A 50 -3.76 -18.32 -11.04
CA VAL A 50 -2.38 -17.96 -11.39
C VAL A 50 -1.94 -16.70 -10.67
N LEU A 51 -2.83 -15.71 -10.56
CA LEU A 51 -2.55 -14.48 -9.82
C LEU A 51 -2.32 -14.75 -8.32
N ASN A 52 -3.13 -15.62 -7.70
CA ASN A 52 -2.96 -16.06 -6.32
C ASN A 52 -1.64 -16.83 -6.11
N LEU A 53 -1.33 -17.78 -6.99
CA LEU A 53 -0.07 -18.54 -6.92
C LEU A 53 1.14 -17.61 -7.03
N PHE A 54 1.08 -16.63 -7.95
CA PHE A 54 2.12 -15.62 -8.09
C PHE A 54 2.24 -14.77 -6.82
N TYR A 55 1.11 -14.26 -6.29
CA TYR A 55 1.06 -13.48 -5.06
C TYR A 55 1.66 -14.23 -3.86
N TYR A 56 1.25 -15.47 -3.61
CA TYR A 56 1.75 -16.26 -2.48
C TYR A 56 3.21 -16.65 -2.64
N THR A 57 3.68 -16.86 -3.87
CA THR A 57 5.11 -17.05 -4.14
C THR A 57 5.87 -15.77 -3.77
N LEU A 58 5.49 -14.62 -4.32
CA LEU A 58 6.18 -13.34 -4.07
C LEU A 58 6.15 -12.90 -2.60
N THR A 59 5.05 -13.16 -1.89
CA THR A 59 4.92 -12.86 -0.46
C THR A 59 5.54 -13.90 0.46
N ARG A 60 6.16 -14.96 -0.11
CA ARG A 60 6.80 -16.06 0.62
C ARG A 60 5.82 -16.84 1.50
N ASN A 61 4.53 -16.82 1.15
CA ASN A 61 3.50 -17.56 1.86
C ASN A 61 3.35 -18.97 1.27
N PHE A 62 4.41 -19.77 1.36
CA PHE A 62 4.46 -21.08 0.71
C PHE A 62 3.43 -22.06 1.25
N PHE A 63 3.04 -21.94 2.52
CA PHE A 63 1.98 -22.76 3.10
C PHE A 63 0.66 -22.60 2.35
N LYS A 64 0.29 -21.37 1.97
CA LYS A 64 -0.95 -21.11 1.22
C LYS A 64 -0.96 -21.75 -0.16
N LEU A 65 0.20 -22.02 -0.75
CA LEU A 65 0.29 -22.80 -1.98
C LEU A 65 -0.27 -24.23 -1.80
N GLY A 66 -0.28 -24.76 -0.57
CA GLY A 66 -0.87 -26.06 -0.24
C GLY A 66 -2.33 -26.21 -0.66
N GLU A 67 -3.08 -25.11 -0.66
CA GLU A 67 -4.52 -25.07 -1.01
C GLU A 67 -4.77 -25.21 -2.53
N PHE A 68 -3.73 -25.09 -3.35
CA PHE A 68 -3.82 -25.08 -4.80
C PHE A 68 -3.38 -26.42 -5.40
N LYS A 69 -3.99 -26.77 -6.54
CA LYS A 69 -3.59 -27.90 -7.38
C LYS A 69 -2.65 -27.40 -8.48
N PHE A 70 -1.38 -27.76 -8.37
CA PHE A 70 -0.31 -27.55 -9.33
C PHE A 70 0.76 -28.63 -9.10
N ASP A 71 1.65 -28.84 -10.07
CA ASP A 71 2.78 -29.76 -9.94
C ASP A 71 4.07 -29.01 -9.60
N ARG A 72 4.29 -27.86 -10.26
CA ARG A 72 5.50 -27.05 -10.10
C ARG A 72 5.25 -25.57 -10.38
N LEU A 73 5.91 -24.69 -9.62
CA LEU A 73 6.02 -23.26 -9.87
C LEU A 73 7.46 -22.89 -10.21
N VAL A 74 7.66 -22.05 -11.22
CA VAL A 74 8.98 -21.51 -11.57
C VAL A 74 8.92 -19.99 -11.63
N LEU A 75 9.62 -19.32 -10.72
CA LEU A 75 9.81 -17.87 -10.72
C LEU A 75 11.22 -17.54 -11.22
N SER A 76 11.31 -16.84 -12.34
CA SER A 76 12.59 -16.43 -12.93
C SER A 76 12.78 -14.92 -12.81
N PHE A 77 14.03 -14.53 -12.60
CA PHE A 77 14.47 -13.15 -12.51
C PHE A 77 15.52 -12.87 -13.60
N ASN A 78 15.80 -11.60 -13.88
CA ASN A 78 16.70 -11.21 -14.96
C ASN A 78 18.19 -11.42 -14.62
N ASP A 79 18.56 -11.29 -13.34
CA ASP A 79 19.95 -11.19 -12.87
C ASP A 79 20.39 -12.35 -11.95
N ARG A 80 19.54 -13.36 -11.74
CA ARG A 80 19.75 -14.40 -10.72
C ARG A 80 19.12 -15.74 -11.09
N LYS A 81 19.31 -16.72 -10.21
CA LYS A 81 18.78 -18.07 -10.40
C LYS A 81 17.26 -18.09 -10.33
N SER A 82 16.65 -18.92 -11.18
CA SER A 82 15.24 -19.25 -11.08
C SER A 82 14.97 -20.06 -9.81
N ILE A 83 13.82 -19.81 -9.22
CA ILE A 83 13.30 -20.55 -8.08
C ILE A 83 12.30 -21.56 -8.61
N GLU A 84 12.45 -22.81 -8.19
CA GLU A 84 11.57 -23.91 -8.59
C GLU A 84 10.95 -24.54 -7.34
N ILE A 85 9.63 -24.40 -7.18
CA ILE A 85 8.87 -24.91 -6.03
C ILE A 85 7.94 -26.01 -6.55
N THR A 86 8.18 -27.25 -6.11
CA THR A 86 7.32 -28.39 -6.47
C THR A 86 6.20 -28.55 -5.45
N LYS A 87 5.09 -29.15 -5.88
CA LYS A 87 3.97 -29.49 -4.99
C LYS A 87 4.39 -30.43 -3.86
N PHE A 88 5.34 -31.32 -4.14
CA PHE A 88 5.93 -32.21 -3.14
C PHE A 88 6.51 -31.43 -1.95
N TYR A 89 7.38 -30.43 -2.20
CA TYR A 89 7.97 -29.63 -1.11
C TYR A 89 6.94 -28.83 -0.33
N VAL A 90 5.91 -28.32 -1.00
CA VAL A 90 4.81 -27.60 -0.35
C VAL A 90 3.99 -28.54 0.55
N ASP A 91 3.67 -29.73 0.07
CA ASP A 91 2.91 -30.71 0.84
C ASP A 91 3.73 -31.27 2.02
N GLU A 92 5.06 -31.40 1.89
CA GLU A 92 5.96 -31.69 3.01
C GLU A 92 5.94 -30.58 4.06
N LEU A 93 6.07 -29.31 3.65
CA LEU A 93 5.97 -28.15 4.56
C LEU A 93 4.63 -28.13 5.31
N VAL A 94 3.52 -28.36 4.59
CA VAL A 94 2.18 -28.40 5.17
C VAL A 94 2.08 -29.54 6.20
N LYS A 95 2.59 -30.74 5.88
CA LYS A 95 2.65 -31.86 6.82
C LYS A 95 3.49 -31.54 8.04
N GLU A 96 4.71 -31.00 7.87
CA GLU A 96 5.59 -30.61 8.97
C GLU A 96 4.91 -29.62 9.93
N ILE A 97 4.18 -28.65 9.38
CA ILE A 97 3.42 -27.67 10.16
C ILE A 97 2.28 -28.33 10.94
N TYR A 98 1.51 -29.22 10.30
CA TYR A 98 0.42 -29.94 10.97
C TYR A 98 0.93 -30.99 11.95
N ASP A 99 2.07 -31.63 11.70
CA ASP A 99 2.61 -32.67 12.59
C ASP A 99 3.43 -32.06 13.75
N ASN A 100 3.68 -30.75 13.73
CA ASN A 100 4.42 -30.06 14.79
C ASN A 100 3.62 -30.10 16.12
N PRO A 101 4.13 -30.79 17.16
CA PRO A 101 3.38 -30.96 18.40
C PRO A 101 3.09 -29.67 19.14
N ILE A 102 3.97 -28.66 19.02
CA ILE A 102 3.79 -27.34 19.67
C ILE A 102 2.67 -26.57 18.96
N ILE A 103 2.65 -26.61 17.62
CA ILE A 103 1.59 -25.98 16.83
C ILE A 103 0.27 -26.68 17.11
N MET A 104 0.26 -28.02 17.09
CA MET A 104 -0.95 -28.80 17.37
C MET A 104 -1.45 -28.66 18.80
N ASP A 105 -0.57 -28.57 19.79
CA ASP A 105 -0.96 -28.31 21.17
C ASP A 105 -1.59 -26.92 21.33
N GLU A 106 -1.00 -25.89 20.70
CA GLU A 106 -1.58 -24.54 20.70
C GLU A 106 -2.91 -24.49 19.92
N VAL A 107 -3.00 -25.14 18.76
CA VAL A 107 -4.26 -25.30 17.98
C VAL A 107 -5.33 -25.99 18.82
N ASN A 108 -5.01 -27.11 19.46
CA ASN A 108 -5.94 -27.86 20.29
C ASN A 108 -6.32 -27.08 21.56
N HIS A 109 -5.37 -26.42 22.21
CA HIS A 109 -5.62 -25.59 23.40
C HIS A 109 -6.62 -24.46 23.08
N GLN A 110 -6.53 -23.87 21.89
CA GLN A 110 -7.44 -22.80 21.44
C GLN A 110 -8.80 -23.31 20.98
N ILE A 111 -8.87 -24.47 20.32
CA ILE A 111 -10.15 -25.12 19.97
C ILE A 111 -10.96 -25.49 21.22
N THR A 112 -10.28 -25.78 22.33
CA THR A 112 -10.93 -26.28 23.56
C THR A 112 -11.37 -25.14 24.50
N HIS A 113 -10.84 -23.92 24.40
CA HIS A 113 -11.15 -22.80 25.32
C HIS A 113 -11.21 -21.40 24.63
N PRO A 114 -12.30 -21.08 23.89
CA PRO A 114 -12.42 -19.82 23.15
C PRO A 114 -12.42 -18.55 24.03
N SER A 115 -12.96 -18.66 25.26
CA SER A 115 -13.12 -17.55 26.20
C SER A 115 -11.82 -17.01 26.82
N ARG A 116 -10.70 -17.73 26.69
CA ARG A 116 -9.40 -17.33 27.24
C ARG A 116 -8.64 -16.32 26.37
N TYR A 117 -9.18 -15.96 25.20
CA TYR A 117 -8.53 -15.02 24.29
C TYR A 117 -8.44 -13.59 24.87
N GLN A 118 -9.39 -13.17 25.73
CA GLN A 118 -9.28 -11.89 26.43
C GLN A 118 -8.15 -11.88 27.48
N ASP A 119 -7.86 -13.01 28.11
CA ASP A 119 -6.83 -13.12 29.16
C ASP A 119 -5.41 -13.29 28.62
N LEU A 120 -5.22 -13.93 27.44
CA LEU A 120 -3.88 -14.09 26.85
C LEU A 120 -3.35 -12.79 26.23
N PHE A 121 -4.23 -11.93 25.72
CA PHE A 121 -3.86 -10.58 25.26
C PHE A 121 -3.38 -9.70 26.43
N PHE A 122 -4.00 -9.81 27.60
CA PHE A 122 -3.57 -9.04 28.78
C PHE A 122 -2.31 -9.57 29.47
N LYS A 123 -1.93 -10.84 29.25
CA LYS A 123 -0.76 -11.45 29.94
C LYS A 123 0.59 -11.29 29.25
N THR A 124 0.66 -10.64 28.09
CA THR A 124 1.94 -10.41 27.39
C THR A 124 2.42 -8.95 27.39
N GLU A 125 1.73 -8.02 28.05
CA GLU A 125 2.22 -6.63 28.20
C GLU A 125 2.33 -6.07 29.62
N ILE A 126 2.16 -6.88 30.67
CA ILE A 126 2.39 -6.43 32.05
C ILE A 126 3.29 -7.40 32.82
N LEU A 127 4.59 -7.36 32.49
CA LEU A 127 5.66 -7.35 33.49
C LEU A 127 6.29 -5.96 33.55
N LYS A 128 5.46 -4.94 33.79
CA LYS A 128 5.79 -3.74 34.57
C LYS A 128 4.49 -3.06 35.00
N ASN A 129 4.35 -2.98 36.32
CA ASN A 129 3.30 -2.35 37.13
C ASN A 129 2.09 -3.17 37.59
N LYS A 130 2.01 -3.24 38.92
CA LYS A 130 0.88 -3.65 39.74
C LYS A 130 -0.29 -2.68 39.56
N PHE A 131 -1.48 -3.17 39.90
CA PHE A 131 -2.80 -2.52 39.89
C PHE A 131 -3.48 -2.54 38.53
N ILE A 132 -4.30 -3.57 38.29
CA ILE A 132 -5.76 -3.46 38.24
C ILE A 132 -6.30 -4.89 38.41
N GLN A 133 -6.78 -5.18 39.61
CA GLN A 133 -7.45 -6.42 39.97
C GLN A 133 -8.77 -6.01 40.62
N SER A 134 -9.84 -6.03 39.82
CA SER A 134 -11.25 -6.17 40.22
C SER A 134 -12.13 -5.67 39.06
N ARG A 135 -13.17 -6.44 38.73
CA ARG A 135 -14.20 -6.22 37.70
C ARG A 135 -13.98 -6.91 36.35
N ILE A 136 -13.92 -8.24 36.37
CA ILE A 136 -14.51 -9.05 35.29
C ILE A 136 -15.18 -10.27 35.95
N ASP A 137 -16.27 -10.02 36.67
CA ASP A 137 -17.27 -11.05 37.01
C ASP A 137 -18.58 -10.58 36.36
N LEU A 138 -19.27 -11.50 35.68
CA LEU A 138 -20.51 -11.38 34.89
C LEU A 138 -20.28 -11.38 33.37
N VAL A 139 -20.15 -12.57 32.78
CA VAL A 139 -20.99 -13.12 31.68
C VAL A 139 -20.45 -14.53 31.38
N TYR A 140 -20.90 -15.55 32.11
CA TYR A 140 -20.69 -16.97 31.74
C TYR A 140 -21.84 -17.85 32.24
N THR A 141 -22.88 -17.93 31.41
CA THR A 141 -23.87 -19.01 31.33
C THR A 141 -24.41 -18.90 29.90
N SER A 142 -24.48 -19.89 29.02
CA SER A 142 -24.69 -21.33 29.16
C SER A 142 -24.48 -22.01 27.80
N ASP A 143 -23.97 -23.24 27.80
CA ASP A 143 -24.38 -24.40 26.97
C ASP A 143 -24.68 -24.25 25.46
N ASP A 144 -23.71 -23.92 24.61
CA ASP A 144 -23.89 -24.11 23.14
C ASP A 144 -22.59 -24.31 22.30
N TYR A 145 -21.56 -24.99 22.84
CA TYR A 145 -20.31 -25.23 22.10
C TYR A 145 -20.27 -26.59 21.38
N LYS A 146 -21.34 -26.91 20.65
CA LYS A 146 -21.35 -27.96 19.60
C LYS A 146 -21.53 -27.40 18.20
N THR A 147 -21.19 -26.14 17.97
CA THR A 147 -20.96 -25.63 16.62
C THR A 147 -19.57 -26.08 16.16
N ILE A 148 -19.61 -27.10 15.31
CA ILE A 148 -18.55 -27.59 14.44
C ILE A 148 -17.72 -26.41 13.94
N TYR A 149 -16.53 -26.20 14.51
CA TYR A 149 -15.55 -25.25 13.97
C TYR A 149 -15.05 -25.82 12.65
N GLU A 150 -15.43 -25.17 11.55
CA GLU A 150 -15.09 -25.59 10.18
C GLU A 150 -13.59 -25.89 10.03
N PRO A 151 -13.19 -26.95 9.31
CA PRO A 151 -11.80 -27.26 8.98
C PRO A 151 -11.00 -26.06 8.45
N ARG A 152 -11.68 -25.11 7.80
CA ARG A 152 -11.13 -23.85 7.31
C ARG A 152 -10.54 -22.98 8.42
N LYS A 153 -11.25 -22.79 9.54
CA LYS A 153 -10.78 -21.96 10.68
C LYS A 153 -9.56 -22.56 11.39
N ARG A 154 -9.43 -23.90 11.39
CA ARG A 154 -8.23 -24.59 11.88
C ARG A 154 -7.01 -24.32 11.00
N GLY A 155 -7.19 -24.30 9.68
CA GLY A 155 -6.11 -23.99 8.72
C GLY A 155 -5.57 -22.57 8.88
N THR A 156 -6.46 -21.57 9.00
CA THR A 156 -6.07 -20.16 9.25
C THR A 156 -5.29 -20.00 10.54
N PHE A 157 -5.66 -20.76 11.57
CA PHE A 157 -5.04 -20.67 12.88
C PHE A 157 -3.61 -21.27 12.92
N VAL A 158 -3.42 -22.40 12.24
CA VAL A 158 -2.09 -23.01 12.02
C VAL A 158 -1.14 -22.03 11.30
N ILE A 159 -1.64 -21.27 10.32
CA ILE A 159 -0.88 -20.24 9.59
C ILE A 159 -0.37 -19.13 10.53
N GLN A 160 -1.20 -18.68 11.48
CA GLN A 160 -0.83 -17.62 12.42
C GLN A 160 0.27 -18.04 13.37
N ILE A 161 0.24 -19.27 13.88
CA ILE A 161 1.29 -19.79 14.76
C ILE A 161 2.58 -20.07 13.97
N GLY A 162 2.47 -20.68 12.79
CA GLY A 162 3.60 -20.92 11.91
C GLY A 162 4.32 -19.63 11.53
N ARG A 163 3.59 -18.52 11.34
CA ARG A 163 4.15 -17.19 11.06
C ARG A 163 4.78 -16.49 12.27
N LYS A 164 4.22 -16.66 13.47
CA LYS A 164 4.59 -15.83 14.65
C LYS A 164 5.46 -16.53 15.69
N ARG A 165 5.54 -17.86 15.71
CA ARG A 165 6.15 -18.59 16.85
C ARG A 165 7.08 -19.73 16.50
N VAL A 166 7.07 -20.27 15.28
CA VAL A 166 7.94 -21.39 14.94
C VAL A 166 8.60 -21.12 13.59
N ASP A 167 9.87 -20.70 13.63
CA ASP A 167 10.78 -20.88 12.51
C ASP A 167 10.89 -22.39 12.25
N ILE A 168 9.95 -22.97 11.51
CA ILE A 168 10.15 -24.31 10.95
C ILE A 168 11.20 -24.12 9.88
N PHE A 169 12.45 -24.26 10.29
CA PHE A 169 13.59 -24.05 9.44
C PHE A 169 13.61 -25.13 8.35
N ASN A 170 13.02 -24.78 7.20
CA ASN A 170 13.15 -25.55 5.98
C ASN A 170 14.25 -24.89 5.13
N PRO A 171 15.43 -25.55 4.95
CA PRO A 171 16.55 -24.94 4.24
C PRO A 171 16.22 -24.55 2.79
N PHE A 172 15.33 -25.31 2.15
CA PHE A 172 14.90 -25.05 0.77
C PHE A 172 14.04 -23.78 0.71
N PHE A 173 13.00 -23.66 1.54
CA PHE A 173 12.17 -22.45 1.57
C PHE A 173 12.95 -21.24 2.07
N SER A 174 13.87 -21.41 3.03
CA SER A 174 14.76 -20.32 3.48
C SER A 174 15.64 -19.79 2.33
N GLN A 175 16.10 -20.66 1.42
CA GLN A 175 16.82 -20.22 0.22
C GLN A 175 15.88 -19.50 -0.75
N CYS A 176 14.66 -20.03 -0.96
CA CYS A 176 13.66 -19.38 -1.80
C CYS A 176 13.34 -17.97 -1.29
N GLU A 177 13.14 -17.79 0.02
CA GLU A 177 12.87 -16.49 0.63
C GLU A 177 13.96 -15.47 0.33
N LYS A 178 15.23 -15.86 0.46
CA LYS A 178 16.38 -14.99 0.19
C LYS A 178 16.44 -14.57 -1.28
N GLU A 179 16.22 -15.50 -2.19
CA GLU A 179 16.23 -15.23 -3.63
C GLU A 179 15.07 -14.32 -4.03
N ILE A 180 13.86 -14.53 -3.47
CA ILE A 180 12.68 -13.68 -3.72
C ILE A 180 12.89 -12.29 -3.13
N GLU A 181 13.32 -12.18 -1.87
CA GLU A 181 13.53 -10.90 -1.19
C GLU A 181 14.59 -10.07 -1.90
N SER A 182 15.72 -10.69 -2.25
CA SER A 182 16.74 -10.02 -3.04
C SER A 182 16.22 -9.68 -4.44
N GLY A 183 15.27 -10.47 -4.95
CA GLY A 183 14.70 -10.44 -6.30
C GLY A 183 13.79 -9.25 -6.53
N ILE A 184 12.87 -9.05 -5.60
CA ILE A 184 11.93 -7.93 -5.59
C ILE A 184 12.52 -6.68 -4.92
N GLY A 185 13.61 -6.80 -4.16
CA GLY A 185 14.26 -5.69 -3.49
C GLY A 185 13.34 -5.01 -2.46
N ASN A 186 13.29 -3.68 -2.48
CA ASN A 186 12.50 -2.88 -1.53
C ASN A 186 11.06 -2.60 -2.02
N THR A 187 10.53 -3.50 -2.83
CA THR A 187 9.26 -3.29 -3.54
C THR A 187 8.11 -3.93 -2.78
N GLU A 188 7.08 -3.12 -2.47
CA GLU A 188 5.90 -3.60 -1.74
C GLU A 188 4.92 -4.27 -2.69
N ILE A 189 4.45 -5.46 -2.34
CA ILE A 189 3.48 -6.20 -3.14
C ILE A 189 2.08 -5.77 -2.68
N MET A 190 1.29 -5.23 -3.60
CA MET A 190 -0.11 -4.90 -3.38
C MET A 190 -0.99 -5.84 -4.20
N TYR A 191 -1.79 -6.65 -3.51
CA TYR A 191 -2.78 -7.51 -4.13
C TYR A 191 -4.19 -7.00 -3.89
N PHE A 192 -4.93 -6.80 -4.99
CA PHE A 192 -6.30 -6.35 -5.02
C PHE A 192 -7.18 -7.50 -5.53
N PRO A 193 -7.74 -8.33 -4.63
CA PRO A 193 -8.66 -9.39 -5.03
C PRO A 193 -9.97 -8.79 -5.58
N THR A 194 -10.77 -9.64 -6.22
CA THR A 194 -12.08 -9.28 -6.76
C THR A 194 -12.97 -8.63 -5.70
N TYR A 195 -13.44 -7.41 -5.97
CA TYR A 195 -14.17 -6.56 -5.00
C TYR A 195 -15.48 -7.18 -4.48
N ARG A 196 -16.04 -8.18 -5.19
CA ARG A 196 -17.23 -8.92 -4.75
C ARG A 196 -16.97 -9.84 -3.55
N ARG A 197 -15.71 -10.19 -3.30
CA ARG A 197 -15.32 -11.25 -2.34
C ARG A 197 -14.50 -10.74 -1.17
N VAL A 198 -14.44 -9.43 -0.96
CA VAL A 198 -13.56 -8.82 0.05
C VAL A 198 -13.84 -9.38 1.46
N GLU A 199 -15.06 -9.73 1.85
CA GLU A 199 -15.30 -10.28 3.20
C GLU A 199 -15.00 -11.79 3.32
N GLU A 200 -15.26 -12.58 2.27
CA GLU A 200 -15.08 -14.05 2.29
C GLU A 200 -13.65 -14.48 1.92
N ASP A 201 -13.00 -13.77 0.98
CA ASP A 201 -11.66 -14.08 0.50
C ASP A 201 -10.53 -13.49 1.38
N LEU A 202 -10.78 -12.44 2.17
CA LEU A 202 -9.82 -11.97 3.19
C LEU A 202 -9.53 -13.08 4.22
N HIS A 203 -10.56 -13.81 4.64
CA HIS A 203 -10.42 -15.01 5.47
C HIS A 203 -9.70 -16.15 4.73
N ASN A 204 -10.00 -16.37 3.44
CA ASN A 204 -9.32 -17.39 2.63
C ASN A 204 -7.84 -17.04 2.37
N LEU A 205 -7.45 -15.76 2.36
CA LEU A 205 -6.06 -15.29 2.23
C LEU A 205 -5.23 -15.47 3.52
N GLY A 206 -5.85 -15.97 4.59
CA GLY A 206 -5.17 -16.27 5.86
C GLY A 206 -5.23 -15.15 6.90
N TYR A 207 -6.11 -14.16 6.73
CA TYR A 207 -6.25 -13.04 7.66
C TYR A 207 -7.46 -13.25 8.59
N ASN A 208 -7.25 -13.13 9.90
CA ASN A 208 -8.34 -13.00 10.88
C ASN A 208 -8.67 -11.51 11.10
N ASP A 209 -9.86 -11.20 11.62
CA ASP A 209 -10.33 -9.82 11.89
C ASP A 209 -9.32 -8.98 12.69
N ASP A 210 -8.56 -9.60 13.59
CA ASP A 210 -7.52 -8.94 14.39
C ASP A 210 -6.17 -8.73 13.66
N GLU A 211 -5.86 -9.51 12.62
CA GLU A 211 -4.66 -9.34 11.78
C GLU A 211 -4.92 -8.43 10.58
N ILE A 212 -6.17 -8.37 10.15
CA ILE A 212 -6.71 -7.30 9.31
C ILE A 212 -6.33 -5.97 9.99
N LEU A 213 -6.74 -5.76 11.24
CA LEU A 213 -6.43 -4.50 11.95
C LEU A 213 -4.94 -4.20 12.21
N ASN A 214 -4.02 -5.17 12.08
CA ASN A 214 -2.62 -5.06 12.54
C ASN A 214 -1.52 -5.16 11.46
N GLN A 215 -1.81 -5.52 10.21
CA GLN A 215 -0.79 -5.52 9.13
C GLN A 215 -0.92 -4.30 8.21
N GLU A 216 -0.06 -3.29 8.43
CA GLU A 216 -0.06 -2.04 7.67
C GLU A 216 0.36 -2.15 6.17
N ASN A 217 0.90 -3.29 5.70
CA ASN A 217 1.76 -3.30 4.49
C ASN A 217 1.64 -4.45 3.46
N THR A 218 0.67 -5.36 3.51
CA THR A 218 0.62 -6.48 2.52
C THR A 218 -0.75 -6.77 1.92
N LEU A 219 -1.83 -6.41 2.62
CA LEU A 219 -3.18 -6.50 2.08
C LEU A 219 -3.87 -5.16 2.25
N ILE A 220 -4.33 -4.57 1.15
CA ILE A 220 -5.09 -3.31 1.23
C ILE A 220 -6.45 -3.65 1.81
N GLN A 221 -6.59 -3.43 3.11
CA GLN A 221 -7.90 -3.19 3.67
C GLN A 221 -8.43 -1.91 3.07
N PHE A 222 -9.58 -2.03 2.42
CA PHE A 222 -10.36 -0.90 1.93
C PHE A 222 -11.01 -0.11 3.08
N GLY A 223 -10.50 -0.25 4.31
CA GLY A 223 -10.91 0.49 5.48
C GLY A 223 -10.65 1.97 5.25
N MET A 224 -11.72 2.76 5.23
CA MET A 224 -11.58 4.22 5.19
C MET A 224 -10.86 4.76 6.43
N ASP A 225 -10.81 3.97 7.50
CA ASP A 225 -9.98 4.25 8.68
C ASP A 225 -8.49 4.23 8.35
N ASP A 226 -8.00 3.34 7.47
CA ASP A 226 -6.59 3.31 7.09
C ASP A 226 -6.23 4.47 6.16
N VAL A 227 -7.16 4.87 5.31
CA VAL A 227 -7.03 6.11 4.53
C VAL A 227 -6.95 7.31 5.48
N GLN A 228 -7.85 7.38 6.46
CA GLN A 228 -7.87 8.47 7.44
C GLN A 228 -6.58 8.49 8.27
N LYS A 229 -6.09 7.32 8.73
CA LYS A 229 -4.79 7.21 9.41
C LYS A 229 -3.66 7.74 8.53
N ARG A 230 -3.64 7.39 7.23
CA ARG A 230 -2.61 7.87 6.29
C ARG A 230 -2.68 9.37 6.08
N PHE A 231 -3.88 9.96 6.02
CA PHE A 231 -4.04 11.41 5.98
C PHE A 231 -3.45 12.04 7.24
N THR A 232 -3.87 11.59 8.43
CA THR A 232 -3.36 12.10 9.71
C THR A 232 -1.84 11.90 9.85
N GLN A 233 -1.28 10.79 9.37
CA GLN A 233 0.17 10.53 9.37
C GLN A 233 0.92 11.55 8.51
N ILE A 234 0.42 11.86 7.31
CA ILE A 234 1.04 12.87 6.45
C ILE A 234 0.91 14.26 7.06
N GLU A 235 -0.27 14.63 7.54
CA GLU A 235 -0.53 15.91 8.21
C GLU A 235 0.41 16.10 9.42
N SER A 236 0.52 15.10 10.28
CA SER A 236 1.40 15.12 11.45
C SER A 236 2.89 15.15 11.09
N LYS A 237 3.30 14.49 9.99
CA LYS A 237 4.68 14.52 9.50
C LYS A 237 5.07 15.92 9.03
N ILE A 238 4.18 16.60 8.28
CA ILE A 238 4.38 17.98 7.85
C ILE A 238 4.44 18.91 9.08
N ASP A 239 3.48 18.80 10.00
CA ASP A 239 3.44 19.60 11.23
C ASP A 239 4.69 19.40 12.11
N LYS A 240 5.20 18.17 12.22
CA LYS A 240 6.44 17.87 12.94
C LYS A 240 7.66 18.55 12.28
N LEU A 241 7.79 18.45 10.96
CA LEU A 241 8.88 19.10 10.22
C LEU A 241 8.86 20.62 10.37
N LEU A 242 7.67 21.23 10.40
CA LEU A 242 7.50 22.64 10.69
C LEU A 242 7.99 22.99 12.09
N LYS A 243 7.52 22.29 13.12
CA LYS A 243 7.89 22.53 14.53
C LYS A 243 9.40 22.40 14.76
N GLU A 244 10.01 21.35 14.22
CA GLU A 244 11.47 21.14 14.29
C GLU A 244 12.23 22.25 13.55
N GLY A 245 11.72 22.63 12.37
CA GLY A 245 12.24 23.76 11.61
C GLY A 245 12.24 25.05 12.42
N PHE A 246 11.10 25.42 13.03
CA PHE A 246 10.97 26.65 13.82
C PHE A 246 11.87 26.66 15.06
N SER A 247 11.97 25.53 15.77
CA SER A 247 12.87 25.42 16.91
C SER A 247 14.31 25.72 16.49
N LYS A 248 14.75 25.15 15.36
CA LYS A 248 16.09 25.39 14.79
C LYS A 248 16.27 26.86 14.36
N ILE A 249 15.31 27.43 13.64
CA ILE A 249 15.35 28.85 13.24
C ILE A 249 15.46 29.76 14.46
N THR A 250 14.67 29.51 15.50
CA THR A 250 14.67 30.35 16.71
C THR A 250 16.06 30.38 17.35
N SER A 251 16.71 29.21 17.46
CA SER A 251 18.10 29.12 17.94
C SER A 251 19.08 29.88 17.03
N GLU A 252 18.95 29.73 15.72
CA GLU A 252 19.79 30.42 14.74
C GLU A 252 19.60 31.95 14.78
N ILE A 253 18.36 32.44 14.86
CA ILE A 253 18.04 33.87 14.98
C ILE A 253 18.64 34.45 16.26
N LEU A 254 18.49 33.77 17.40
CA LEU A 254 19.11 34.20 18.66
C LEU A 254 20.63 34.31 18.53
N SER A 255 21.27 33.36 17.83
CA SER A 255 22.71 33.44 17.54
C SER A 255 23.06 34.63 16.65
N GLN A 256 22.25 34.93 15.62
CA GLN A 256 22.46 36.08 14.75
C GLN A 256 22.21 37.42 15.45
N LEU A 257 21.29 37.48 16.41
CA LEU A 257 21.08 38.69 17.22
C LEU A 257 22.31 39.01 18.09
N ILE A 258 23.05 38.00 18.54
CA ILE A 258 24.31 38.18 19.29
C ILE A 258 25.47 38.53 18.35
N LYS A 259 25.56 37.87 17.20
CA LYS A 259 26.70 38.00 16.25
C LYS A 259 26.55 39.14 15.23
N GLY A 260 25.34 39.69 15.08
CA GLY A 260 24.95 40.60 14.01
C GLY A 260 24.48 39.87 12.75
N PHE A 261 23.45 40.41 12.09
CA PHE A 261 23.00 39.91 10.79
C PHE A 261 23.95 40.39 9.68
N SER A 262 24.54 39.44 8.97
CA SER A 262 25.32 39.74 7.76
C SER A 262 24.42 39.75 6.52
N HIS A 263 24.86 40.42 5.46
CA HIS A 263 24.17 40.36 4.17
C HIS A 263 24.10 38.92 3.70
N THR A 264 22.88 38.40 3.66
CA THR A 264 22.59 37.06 3.16
C THR A 264 22.34 37.17 1.67
N ASP A 265 22.90 36.24 0.89
CA ASP A 265 22.67 36.16 -0.55
C ASP A 265 21.17 35.97 -0.88
N ASN A 266 20.66 36.80 -1.79
CA ASN A 266 19.27 36.82 -2.25
C ASN A 266 18.95 35.73 -3.29
N ASN A 267 19.92 34.88 -3.66
CA ASN A 267 19.73 33.81 -4.65
C ASN A 267 18.56 32.87 -4.35
N PHE A 268 18.14 32.70 -3.09
CA PHE A 268 16.97 31.89 -2.73
C PHE A 268 15.65 32.45 -3.27
N LEU A 269 15.55 33.78 -3.46
CA LEU A 269 14.34 34.45 -3.98
C LEU A 269 14.02 34.07 -5.41
N SER A 270 15.05 33.76 -6.21
CA SER A 270 14.86 33.32 -7.59
C SER A 270 14.21 31.93 -7.70
N LYS A 271 14.21 31.15 -6.61
CA LYS A 271 13.72 29.76 -6.58
C LYS A 271 12.28 29.65 -6.07
N ILE A 272 11.72 30.72 -5.52
CA ILE A 272 10.41 30.73 -4.88
C ILE A 272 9.43 31.51 -5.75
N ASN A 273 8.23 30.98 -5.92
CA ASN A 273 7.15 31.66 -6.63
C ASN A 273 6.21 32.39 -5.64
N GLU A 274 5.33 33.27 -6.15
CA GLU A 274 4.38 34.01 -5.32
C GLU A 274 3.47 33.08 -4.48
N ASN A 275 3.04 31.94 -5.00
CA ASN A 275 2.18 30.98 -4.28
C ASN A 275 2.89 30.32 -3.09
N ASP A 276 4.16 29.96 -3.24
CA ASP A 276 4.98 29.35 -2.18
C ASP A 276 5.08 30.33 -0.98
N ILE A 277 5.22 31.64 -1.26
CA ILE A 277 5.19 32.69 -0.22
C ILE A 277 3.81 32.82 0.41
N GLU A 278 2.72 32.79 -0.37
CA GLU A 278 1.37 32.82 0.20
C GLU A 278 1.16 31.68 1.19
N ILE A 279 1.63 30.47 0.88
CA ILE A 279 1.51 29.31 1.77
C ILE A 279 2.34 29.51 3.02
N ILE A 280 3.59 30.00 2.90
CA ILE A 280 4.45 30.30 4.05
C ILE A 280 3.80 31.34 4.96
N LEU A 281 3.28 32.44 4.39
CA LEU A 281 2.61 33.50 5.14
C LEU A 281 1.29 33.02 5.75
N ALA A 282 0.55 32.14 5.07
CA ALA A 282 -0.68 31.58 5.60
C ALA A 282 -0.43 30.57 6.74
N ARG A 283 0.71 29.86 6.73
CA ARG A 283 1.11 28.93 7.81
C ARG A 283 1.68 29.67 9.03
N VAL A 284 2.52 30.68 8.80
CA VAL A 284 3.37 31.29 9.85
C VAL A 284 2.99 32.74 10.15
N GLY A 285 2.51 33.46 9.15
CA GLY A 285 2.19 34.88 9.22
C GLY A 285 0.73 35.18 9.52
N LYS A 286 -0.05 34.25 10.10
CA LYS A 286 -1.48 34.49 10.40
C LYS A 286 -1.69 35.74 11.26
N GLU A 287 -0.78 35.97 12.19
CA GLU A 287 -0.79 37.11 13.11
C GLU A 287 -0.20 38.40 12.51
N LEU A 288 0.38 38.35 11.31
CA LEU A 288 0.90 39.54 10.63
C LEU A 288 -0.25 40.40 10.08
N SER A 289 -0.07 41.72 10.11
CA SER A 289 -1.01 42.62 9.46
C SER A 289 -0.98 42.41 7.94
N GLU A 290 -2.09 42.72 7.25
CA GLU A 290 -2.11 42.63 5.78
C GLU A 290 -1.12 43.58 5.12
N ASN A 291 -0.79 44.70 5.77
CA ASN A 291 0.25 45.61 5.29
C ASN A 291 1.63 44.93 5.32
N ASP A 292 2.00 44.28 6.43
CA ASP A 292 3.30 43.58 6.54
C ASP A 292 3.40 42.43 5.53
N LYS A 293 2.31 41.68 5.34
CA LYS A 293 2.25 40.63 4.30
C LYS A 293 2.48 41.21 2.91
N ASN A 294 1.87 42.36 2.59
CA ASN A 294 2.06 43.04 1.31
C ASN A 294 3.49 43.54 1.11
N GLU A 295 4.15 44.05 2.15
CA GLU A 295 5.57 44.41 2.06
C GLU A 295 6.46 43.20 1.76
N ILE A 296 6.23 42.06 2.44
CA ILE A 296 6.96 40.83 2.18
C ILE A 296 6.72 40.35 0.74
N ARG A 297 5.47 40.35 0.26
CA ARG A 297 5.11 40.00 -1.13
C ARG A 297 5.86 40.85 -2.14
N ASN A 298 5.80 42.17 -1.99
CA ASN A 298 6.46 43.11 -2.89
C ASN A 298 7.98 42.92 -2.89
N SER A 299 8.56 42.63 -1.73
CA SER A 299 10.01 42.41 -1.59
C SER A 299 10.46 41.12 -2.27
N VAL A 300 9.68 40.03 -2.17
CA VAL A 300 9.96 38.79 -2.92
C VAL A 300 9.81 39.02 -4.43
N LYS A 301 8.75 39.72 -4.85
CA LYS A 301 8.49 40.03 -6.26
C LYS A 301 9.60 40.86 -6.90
N ASN A 302 10.12 41.83 -6.16
CA ASN A 302 11.20 42.70 -6.60
C ASN A 302 12.60 42.08 -6.39
N GLN A 303 12.68 40.86 -5.83
CA GLN A 303 13.93 40.15 -5.49
C GLN A 303 14.92 40.99 -4.68
N SER A 304 14.41 41.93 -3.88
CA SER A 304 15.21 42.91 -3.14
C SER A 304 14.69 43.04 -1.73
N PHE A 305 15.61 42.95 -0.78
CA PHE A 305 15.37 43.22 0.64
C PHE A 305 16.45 44.15 1.14
N GLU A 306 16.05 45.31 1.64
CA GLU A 306 16.98 46.26 2.27
C GLU A 306 17.33 45.85 3.71
N ASN A 307 16.48 45.05 4.36
CA ASN A 307 16.64 44.61 5.75
C ASN A 307 17.32 43.23 5.85
N PRO A 308 18.61 43.14 6.26
CA PRO A 308 19.35 41.88 6.32
C PRO A 308 18.72 40.85 7.26
N SER A 309 18.09 41.30 8.34
CA SER A 309 17.41 40.44 9.31
C SER A 309 16.18 39.77 8.70
N LEU A 310 15.38 40.54 7.96
CA LEU A 310 14.20 40.01 7.27
C LEU A 310 14.60 39.01 6.17
N THR A 311 15.63 39.34 5.38
CA THR A 311 16.19 38.42 4.36
C THR A 311 16.61 37.10 4.99
N TYR A 312 17.32 37.16 6.11
CA TYR A 312 17.77 35.96 6.82
C TYR A 312 16.59 35.10 7.28
N ILE A 313 15.59 35.71 7.91
CA ILE A 313 14.40 35.00 8.40
C ILE A 313 13.63 34.37 7.24
N LEU A 314 13.38 35.11 6.16
CA LEU A 314 12.66 34.60 4.99
C LEU A 314 13.41 33.44 4.34
N LYS A 315 14.73 33.55 4.17
CA LYS A 315 15.55 32.44 3.68
C LYS A 315 15.34 31.20 4.53
N LYS A 316 15.31 31.36 5.84
CA LYS A 316 15.13 30.24 6.75
C LYS A 316 13.72 29.63 6.71
N LEU A 317 12.69 30.47 6.60
CA LEU A 317 11.31 29.99 6.39
C LEU A 317 11.17 29.19 5.09
N VAL A 318 11.87 29.62 4.04
CA VAL A 318 11.93 28.89 2.77
C VAL A 318 12.66 27.56 2.93
N GLU A 319 13.80 27.53 3.63
CA GLU A 319 14.52 26.28 3.92
C GLU A 319 13.65 25.26 4.68
N ILE A 320 12.72 25.72 5.54
CA ILE A 320 11.71 24.85 6.16
C ILE A 320 10.68 24.39 5.13
N TYR A 321 10.14 25.32 4.34
CA TYR A 321 9.12 25.02 3.34
C TYR A 321 9.60 24.01 2.31
N ASP A 322 10.84 24.13 1.85
CA ASP A 322 11.45 23.21 0.89
C ASP A 322 11.54 21.77 1.43
N LYS A 323 11.74 21.59 2.75
CA LYS A 323 11.82 20.25 3.37
C LYS A 323 10.49 19.51 3.40
N GLN A 324 9.37 20.22 3.44
CA GLN A 324 8.02 19.64 3.44
C GLN A 324 7.40 19.59 2.03
N LYS A 325 7.96 20.34 1.07
CA LYS A 325 7.45 20.49 -0.29
C LYS A 325 7.20 19.16 -0.99
N GLU A 326 8.05 18.16 -0.76
CA GLU A 326 7.87 16.81 -1.32
C GLU A 326 6.57 16.14 -0.83
N LEU A 327 6.22 16.31 0.45
CA LEU A 327 4.98 15.79 1.02
C LEU A 327 3.77 16.57 0.51
N ASP A 328 3.86 17.91 0.51
CA ASP A 328 2.84 18.81 -0.08
C ASP A 328 2.53 18.41 -1.54
N ASP A 329 3.56 18.22 -2.36
CA ASP A 329 3.43 17.83 -3.76
C ASP A 329 2.84 16.43 -3.94
N SER A 330 3.16 15.50 -3.04
CA SER A 330 2.57 14.15 -3.04
C SER A 330 1.07 14.20 -2.75
N VAL A 331 0.65 15.03 -1.79
CA VAL A 331 -0.77 15.26 -1.49
C VAL A 331 -1.49 15.95 -2.64
N LYS A 332 -0.85 16.95 -3.29
CA LYS A 332 -1.41 17.60 -4.49
C LYS A 332 -1.64 16.61 -5.62
N LYS A 333 -0.66 15.77 -5.94
CA LYS A 333 -0.78 14.73 -6.97
C LYS A 333 -1.89 13.73 -6.63
N PHE A 334 -1.94 13.27 -5.38
CA PHE A 334 -3.02 12.41 -4.90
C PHE A 334 -4.40 13.06 -5.10
N LYS A 335 -4.56 14.31 -4.64
CA LYS A 335 -5.78 15.11 -4.78
C LYS A 335 -6.20 15.25 -6.25
N ASP A 336 -5.26 15.60 -7.12
CA ASP A 336 -5.53 15.84 -8.55
C ASP A 336 -5.94 14.55 -9.26
N VAL A 337 -5.27 13.43 -8.98
CA VAL A 337 -5.61 12.12 -9.56
C VAL A 337 -6.98 11.64 -9.09
N CYS A 338 -7.25 11.65 -7.79
CA CYS A 338 -8.55 11.24 -7.24
C CYS A 338 -9.71 12.10 -7.78
N ASN A 339 -9.49 13.40 -7.99
CA ASN A 339 -10.51 14.31 -8.49
C ASN A 339 -10.92 14.08 -9.95
N LYS A 340 -10.19 13.25 -10.72
CA LYS A 340 -10.63 12.76 -12.03
C LYS A 340 -11.82 11.80 -11.91
N TYR A 341 -11.89 11.08 -10.80
CA TYR A 341 -12.89 10.04 -10.56
C TYR A 341 -14.11 10.63 -9.85
N LEU A 342 -13.92 11.36 -8.73
CA LEU A 342 -15.03 11.79 -7.87
C LEU A 342 -16.09 12.67 -8.59
N ILE A 343 -17.35 12.22 -8.56
CA ILE A 343 -18.51 12.94 -9.11
C ILE A 343 -19.25 13.68 -8.00
N ASN A 344 -19.50 14.98 -8.20
CA ASN A 344 -20.10 15.89 -7.20
C ASN A 344 -19.33 16.02 -5.87
N LYS A 345 -18.16 15.41 -5.77
CA LYS A 345 -17.25 15.49 -4.63
C LYS A 345 -15.86 15.85 -5.12
N ARG A 346 -14.99 16.27 -4.21
CA ARG A 346 -13.57 16.46 -4.48
C ARG A 346 -12.76 16.19 -3.22
N VAL A 347 -11.61 15.56 -3.38
CA VAL A 347 -10.52 15.66 -2.41
C VAL A 347 -10.06 17.11 -2.40
N PHE A 348 -9.92 17.65 -1.21
CA PHE A 348 -9.42 18.98 -0.94
C PHE A 348 -8.17 18.87 -0.07
N TYR A 349 -7.17 19.68 -0.40
CA TYR A 349 -6.00 19.84 0.43
C TYR A 349 -5.87 21.31 0.79
N ASP A 350 -6.10 21.64 2.05
CA ASP A 350 -5.80 22.96 2.59
C ASP A 350 -4.32 22.99 2.96
N GLU A 351 -3.50 23.54 2.06
CA GLU A 351 -2.06 23.66 2.28
C GLU A 351 -1.77 24.53 3.51
N SER A 352 -2.54 25.59 3.72
CA SER A 352 -2.33 26.53 4.81
C SER A 352 -2.66 25.92 6.17
N ALA A 353 -3.71 25.08 6.23
CA ALA A 353 -4.12 24.38 7.45
C ALA A 353 -3.49 22.98 7.59
N ILE A 354 -2.81 22.49 6.56
CA ILE A 354 -2.24 21.13 6.48
C ILE A 354 -3.35 20.11 6.76
N LYS A 355 -4.46 20.20 6.02
CA LYS A 355 -5.61 19.32 6.20
C LYS A 355 -6.08 18.72 4.88
N ILE A 356 -6.21 17.40 4.85
CA ILE A 356 -6.70 16.60 3.73
C ILE A 356 -8.11 16.10 4.09
N PHE A 357 -9.08 16.41 3.24
CA PHE A 357 -10.46 16.00 3.48
C PHE A 357 -11.28 16.03 2.18
N ILE A 358 -12.50 15.49 2.21
CA ILE A 358 -13.38 15.47 1.04
C ILE A 358 -14.48 16.50 1.21
N LYS A 359 -14.81 17.24 0.15
CA LYS A 359 -15.92 18.19 0.11
C LYS A 359 -16.94 17.85 -0.97
N SER A 360 -18.20 18.20 -0.70
CA SER A 360 -19.26 18.28 -1.70
C SER A 360 -19.01 19.45 -2.65
N LYS A 361 -19.06 19.23 -3.97
CA LYS A 361 -19.02 20.32 -4.95
C LYS A 361 -20.29 21.18 -4.92
N LYS A 362 -21.40 20.65 -4.38
CA LYS A 362 -22.70 21.35 -4.34
C LYS A 362 -22.88 22.21 -3.10
N THR A 363 -22.43 21.74 -1.95
CA THR A 363 -22.69 22.37 -0.65
C THR A 363 -21.42 22.91 0.03
N ASP A 364 -20.23 22.62 -0.52
CA ASP A 364 -18.90 22.82 0.08
C ASP A 364 -18.70 22.18 1.47
N ALA A 365 -19.68 21.42 1.95
CA ALA A 365 -19.61 20.69 3.21
C ALA A 365 -18.60 19.54 3.15
N GLU A 366 -17.90 19.33 4.26
CA GLU A 366 -16.99 18.20 4.48
C GLU A 366 -17.80 16.88 4.49
N ILE A 367 -17.26 15.86 3.85
CA ILE A 367 -17.86 14.54 3.70
C ILE A 367 -16.94 13.52 4.35
N ASP A 368 -17.49 12.76 5.28
CA ASP A 368 -16.81 11.63 5.91
C ASP A 368 -16.50 10.52 4.89
N LEU A 369 -15.30 9.94 4.94
CA LEU A 369 -14.85 8.91 4.02
C LEU A 369 -15.78 7.67 4.00
N SER A 370 -16.43 7.35 5.12
CA SER A 370 -17.41 6.25 5.21
C SER A 370 -18.63 6.45 4.31
N LYS A 371 -18.96 7.70 3.95
CA LYS A 371 -20.12 8.08 3.12
C LYS A 371 -19.84 8.05 1.61
N LEU A 372 -18.62 7.68 1.21
CA LEU A 372 -18.28 7.44 -0.19
C LEU A 372 -18.95 6.15 -0.72
N SER A 373 -19.23 6.12 -2.02
CA SER A 373 -19.62 4.89 -2.72
C SER A 373 -18.47 3.87 -2.78
N SER A 374 -18.77 2.60 -3.03
CA SER A 374 -17.75 1.53 -3.09
C SER A 374 -16.65 1.82 -4.11
N GLY A 375 -17.01 2.26 -5.32
CA GLY A 375 -16.03 2.65 -6.34
C GLY A 375 -15.18 3.86 -5.91
N GLU A 376 -15.78 4.87 -5.27
CA GLU A 376 -15.02 6.03 -4.74
C GLU A 376 -14.05 5.60 -3.64
N LYS A 377 -14.48 4.70 -2.73
CA LYS A 377 -13.63 4.12 -1.68
C LYS A 377 -12.45 3.35 -2.25
N GLN A 378 -12.69 2.54 -3.29
CA GLN A 378 -11.64 1.80 -3.99
C GLN A 378 -10.58 2.74 -4.58
N ILE A 379 -11.01 3.79 -5.28
CA ILE A 379 -10.11 4.79 -5.87
C ILE A 379 -9.30 5.51 -4.80
N ILE A 380 -9.97 6.04 -3.77
CA ILE A 380 -9.32 6.79 -2.68
C ILE A 380 -8.34 5.90 -1.92
N SER A 381 -8.73 4.66 -1.60
CA SER A 381 -7.86 3.70 -0.92
C SER A 381 -6.61 3.41 -1.74
N THR A 382 -6.79 3.00 -3.00
CA THR A 382 -5.71 2.63 -3.93
C THR A 382 -4.72 3.78 -4.11
N PHE A 383 -5.23 4.97 -4.46
CA PHE A 383 -4.34 6.10 -4.71
C PHE A 383 -3.76 6.69 -3.43
N SER A 384 -4.41 6.57 -2.27
CA SER A 384 -3.80 7.02 -1.02
C SER A 384 -2.55 6.19 -0.71
N LYS A 385 -2.60 4.86 -0.90
CA LYS A 385 -1.46 3.97 -0.65
C LYS A 385 -0.32 4.23 -1.64
N ILE A 386 -0.64 4.43 -2.92
CA ILE A 386 0.36 4.69 -3.98
C ILE A 386 0.95 6.10 -3.84
N TYR A 387 0.13 7.15 -3.93
CA TYR A 387 0.62 8.52 -4.04
C TYR A 387 1.15 9.08 -2.72
N LEU A 388 0.59 8.69 -1.56
CA LEU A 388 1.02 9.20 -0.25
C LEU A 388 2.10 8.33 0.43
N SER A 389 2.58 7.27 -0.21
CA SER A 389 3.76 6.54 0.26
C SER A 389 5.04 7.35 0.10
N GLU A 390 6.12 6.92 0.76
CA GLU A 390 7.45 7.50 0.62
C GLU A 390 7.94 7.48 -0.84
N SER A 391 8.82 8.42 -1.21
CA SER A 391 9.22 8.63 -2.60
C SER A 391 10.13 7.54 -3.17
N ASN A 392 10.89 6.86 -2.33
CA ASN A 392 11.71 5.70 -2.68
C ASN A 392 10.90 4.40 -2.76
N LYS A 393 9.66 4.39 -2.25
CA LYS A 393 8.79 3.22 -2.25
C LYS A 393 8.38 2.85 -3.68
N ARG A 394 8.43 1.56 -4.01
CA ARG A 394 7.98 1.00 -5.29
C ARG A 394 6.98 -0.12 -5.04
N PHE A 395 6.18 -0.44 -6.05
CA PHE A 395 5.10 -1.41 -5.92
C PHE A 395 5.05 -2.45 -7.05
N ILE A 396 4.88 -3.72 -6.68
CA ILE A 396 4.34 -4.76 -7.55
C ILE A 396 2.83 -4.78 -7.31
N ILE A 397 2.04 -4.54 -8.35
CA ILE A 397 0.60 -4.35 -8.28
C ILE A 397 -0.08 -5.49 -8.99
N LEU A 398 -0.87 -6.27 -8.24
CA LEU A 398 -1.60 -7.42 -8.71
C LEU A 398 -3.11 -7.12 -8.60
N PHE A 399 -3.83 -7.09 -9.72
CA PHE A 399 -5.27 -6.84 -9.75
C PHE A 399 -6.05 -8.03 -10.27
N ASP A 400 -7.09 -8.43 -9.54
CA ASP A 400 -8.12 -9.35 -10.02
C ASP A 400 -9.43 -8.59 -10.25
N GLU A 401 -9.88 -8.53 -11.50
CA GLU A 401 -11.05 -7.77 -11.96
C GLU A 401 -11.10 -6.32 -11.40
N PRO A 402 -10.08 -5.49 -11.73
CA PRO A 402 -10.00 -4.11 -11.27
C PRO A 402 -11.23 -3.26 -11.67
N GLU A 403 -11.99 -3.69 -12.68
CA GLU A 403 -13.20 -3.04 -13.17
C GLU A 403 -14.40 -3.06 -12.22
N LEU A 404 -14.43 -3.99 -11.25
CA LEU A 404 -15.59 -4.19 -10.40
C LEU A 404 -15.89 -2.92 -9.59
N SER A 405 -17.16 -2.50 -9.59
CA SER A 405 -17.65 -1.27 -8.94
C SER A 405 -17.25 0.06 -9.61
N LEU A 406 -16.55 0.04 -10.75
CA LEU A 406 -16.12 1.25 -11.46
C LEU A 406 -16.95 1.53 -12.73
N SER A 407 -17.17 2.80 -13.01
CA SER A 407 -17.79 3.24 -14.29
C SER A 407 -16.85 3.00 -15.47
N MET A 408 -17.39 2.86 -16.69
CA MET A 408 -16.59 2.65 -17.92
C MET A 408 -15.50 3.72 -18.11
N ILE A 409 -15.79 4.98 -17.79
CA ILE A 409 -14.82 6.08 -17.91
C ILE A 409 -13.67 5.89 -16.92
N TRP A 410 -13.97 5.47 -15.69
CA TRP A 410 -12.95 5.25 -14.66
C TRP A 410 -12.11 4.01 -14.97
N GLN A 411 -12.71 2.97 -15.54
CA GLN A 411 -12.00 1.77 -15.97
C GLN A 411 -10.87 2.13 -16.94
N ARG A 412 -11.16 2.97 -17.95
CA ARG A 412 -10.17 3.45 -18.92
C ARG A 412 -9.03 4.27 -18.31
N GLN A 413 -9.17 4.79 -17.09
CA GLN A 413 -8.20 5.70 -16.46
C GLN A 413 -7.38 5.03 -15.36
N LEU A 414 -7.90 3.99 -14.70
CA LEU A 414 -7.33 3.43 -13.48
C LEU A 414 -5.87 2.98 -13.66
N LEU A 415 -5.63 2.06 -14.59
CA LEU A 415 -4.30 1.50 -14.80
C LEU A 415 -3.29 2.56 -15.30
N PRO A 416 -3.65 3.43 -16.29
CA PRO A 416 -2.82 4.58 -16.65
C PRO A 416 -2.42 5.47 -15.45
N ASP A 417 -3.36 5.84 -14.59
CA ASP A 417 -3.08 6.69 -13.44
C ASP A 417 -2.22 6.00 -12.38
N ILE A 418 -2.26 4.68 -12.28
CA ILE A 418 -1.34 3.90 -11.44
C ILE A 418 0.08 3.93 -12.01
N ILE A 419 0.24 3.72 -13.32
CA ILE A 419 1.56 3.75 -13.99
C ILE A 419 2.16 5.17 -13.95
N ASN A 420 1.34 6.19 -14.20
CA ASN A 420 1.73 7.59 -14.18
C ASN A 420 2.16 8.09 -12.80
N SER A 421 1.88 7.35 -11.72
CA SER A 421 2.43 7.63 -10.39
C SER A 421 3.97 7.57 -10.36
N GLY A 422 4.58 6.83 -11.30
CA GLY A 422 6.01 6.56 -11.32
C GLY A 422 6.51 5.61 -10.22
N LYS A 423 5.59 5.04 -9.42
CA LYS A 423 5.90 4.12 -8.31
C LYS A 423 5.57 2.65 -8.61
N CYS A 424 4.90 2.36 -9.73
CA CYS A 424 4.63 1.00 -10.15
C CYS A 424 5.86 0.39 -10.83
N GLU A 425 6.38 -0.69 -10.26
CA GLU A 425 7.52 -1.44 -10.78
C GLU A 425 7.10 -2.61 -11.66
N LEU A 426 5.99 -3.28 -11.30
CA LEU A 426 5.32 -4.28 -12.10
C LEU A 426 3.81 -4.16 -11.90
N LEU A 427 3.04 -4.16 -12.98
CA LEU A 427 1.59 -4.26 -12.96
C LEU A 427 1.17 -5.57 -13.65
N LEU A 428 0.50 -6.44 -12.91
CA LEU A 428 -0.19 -7.60 -13.46
C LEU A 428 -1.68 -7.47 -13.15
N ALA A 429 -2.50 -7.24 -14.18
CA ALA A 429 -3.94 -7.16 -14.05
C ALA A 429 -4.60 -8.34 -14.78
N VAL A 430 -5.56 -8.97 -14.13
CA VAL A 430 -6.43 -10.00 -14.68
C VAL A 430 -7.82 -9.39 -14.81
N THR A 431 -8.45 -9.52 -15.98
CA THR A 431 -9.72 -8.83 -16.26
C THR A 431 -10.56 -9.59 -17.29
N HIS A 432 -11.87 -9.31 -17.30
CA HIS A 432 -12.76 -9.66 -18.41
C HIS A 432 -13.32 -8.40 -19.10
N SER A 433 -13.07 -7.21 -18.56
CA SER A 433 -13.56 -5.95 -19.11
C SER A 433 -12.59 -5.37 -20.14
N PRO A 434 -13.00 -5.17 -21.40
CA PRO A 434 -12.16 -4.51 -22.39
C PRO A 434 -11.93 -3.02 -22.06
N PHE A 435 -12.81 -2.40 -21.28
CA PHE A 435 -12.71 -0.96 -20.98
C PHE A 435 -11.53 -0.63 -20.06
N ILE A 436 -10.97 -1.58 -19.30
CA ILE A 436 -9.85 -1.29 -18.40
C ILE A 436 -8.55 -0.99 -19.16
N PHE A 437 -8.40 -1.54 -20.36
CA PHE A 437 -7.22 -1.38 -21.22
C PHE A 437 -7.51 -0.67 -22.54
N ASP A 438 -8.74 -0.18 -22.75
CA ASP A 438 -9.14 0.67 -23.88
C ASP A 438 -8.56 2.09 -23.74
N ASN A 439 -7.23 2.15 -23.81
CA ASN A 439 -6.33 3.29 -23.61
C ASN A 439 -4.93 2.92 -24.16
N GLU A 440 -3.89 3.70 -23.81
CA GLU A 440 -2.51 3.45 -24.27
C GLU A 440 -1.92 2.09 -23.83
N LEU A 441 -2.56 1.37 -22.90
CA LEU A 441 -2.11 0.09 -22.37
C LEU A 441 -2.67 -1.11 -23.14
N ASP A 442 -3.51 -0.91 -24.16
CA ASP A 442 -4.09 -1.98 -24.99
C ASP A 442 -3.01 -2.93 -25.55
N LYS A 443 -1.85 -2.38 -25.94
CA LYS A 443 -0.70 -3.16 -26.43
C LYS A 443 -0.11 -4.15 -25.41
N TYR A 444 -0.45 -4.02 -24.13
CA TYR A 444 -0.04 -4.94 -23.06
C TYR A 444 -1.14 -5.95 -22.68
N ALA A 445 -2.32 -5.87 -23.32
CA ALA A 445 -3.43 -6.79 -23.14
C ALA A 445 -3.25 -8.01 -24.03
N ILE A 446 -3.23 -9.20 -23.41
CA ILE A 446 -3.01 -10.48 -24.08
C ILE A 446 -4.08 -11.46 -23.62
N GLY A 447 -4.60 -12.25 -24.55
CA GLY A 447 -5.49 -13.37 -24.24
C GLY A 447 -4.78 -14.38 -23.34
N PHE A 448 -5.35 -14.66 -22.18
CA PHE A 448 -4.75 -15.56 -21.20
C PHE A 448 -4.60 -16.99 -21.74
N ASP A 449 -5.53 -17.40 -22.61
CA ASP A 449 -5.50 -18.66 -23.37
C ASP A 449 -4.22 -18.85 -24.19
N GLN A 450 -3.55 -17.77 -24.63
CA GLN A 450 -2.30 -17.85 -25.37
C GLN A 450 -1.13 -18.37 -24.53
N TYR A 451 -1.25 -18.31 -23.20
CA TYR A 451 -0.23 -18.80 -22.28
C TYR A 451 -0.55 -20.18 -21.69
N ILE A 452 -1.69 -20.78 -22.07
CA ILE A 452 -2.13 -22.08 -21.58
C ILE A 452 -1.76 -23.15 -22.60
N GLN A 453 -1.12 -24.21 -22.12
CA GLN A 453 -0.82 -25.41 -22.89
C GLN A 453 -1.29 -26.64 -22.11
N PRO A 454 -1.89 -27.66 -22.77
CA PRO A 454 -2.22 -28.92 -22.09
C PRO A 454 -0.96 -29.54 -21.49
N SER A 455 -1.04 -29.97 -20.23
CA SER A 455 0.10 -30.58 -19.55
C SER A 455 0.46 -31.92 -20.20
N GLU A 456 1.76 -32.17 -20.38
CA GLU A 456 2.27 -33.38 -21.03
C GLU A 456 1.80 -34.68 -20.33
N MET A 457 1.49 -34.63 -19.02
CA MET A 457 0.98 -35.78 -18.28
C MET A 457 -0.42 -36.26 -18.70
N ILE A 458 -1.22 -35.45 -19.39
CA ILE A 458 -2.56 -35.84 -19.88
C ILE A 458 -2.50 -36.50 -21.27
N ILE A 459 -1.42 -36.26 -22.02
CA ILE A 459 -1.26 -36.75 -23.39
C ILE A 459 -0.67 -38.19 -23.41
N ALA A 460 -0.27 -38.72 -22.24
CA ALA A 460 0.38 -40.03 -22.08
C ALA A 460 -0.59 -41.18 -21.75
#